data_AF-A0A0W7W5X5-F1
#
_entry.id   AF-A0A0W7W5X5-F1
#
_cell.length_a   1.000
_cell.length_b   1.000
_cell.length_c   1.000
_cell.angle_alpha   90.00
_cell.angle_beta   90.00
_cell.angle_gamma   90.00
#
_symmetry.space_group_name_H-M   'P 1'
#
loop_
_entity.id
_entity.type
_entity.pdbx_description
1 polymer ?
#
loop_
_entity_poly.entity_id
_entity_poly.type
_entity_poly.pdbx_seq_one_letter_code
_entity_poly.pdbx_strand_id
1 'polypeptide(L)'
;MLGSLEGRGIVQRAVVAADQRQIELTLTPYGETFIADLKPQIDEVYRSLARDLGEDRMHALSTFVVESIEVLEAANALPHPIAH
;
A
#
# COMPACT_ATOMS: atom_id res chain seq x y z
N MET A 1 -1.20 -5.69 10.92
CA MET A 1 -0.79 -4.34 10.47
C MET A 1 -1.82 -3.27 10.83
N LEU A 2 -3.09 -3.41 10.46
CA LEU A 2 -4.10 -2.36 10.61
C LEU A 2 -4.33 -1.84 12.04
N GLY A 3 -4.41 -2.74 13.04
CA GLY A 3 -4.54 -2.35 14.45
C GLY A 3 -3.33 -1.56 15.00
N SER A 4 -2.15 -1.70 14.39
CA SER A 4 -0.98 -0.88 14.74
C SER A 4 -1.08 0.54 14.17
N LEU A 5 -1.77 0.74 13.05
CA LEU A 5 -1.96 2.06 12.46
C LEU A 5 -3.04 2.84 13.21
N GLU A 6 -4.10 2.14 13.62
CA GLU A 6 -5.15 2.67 14.49
C GLU A 6 -4.60 3.03 15.89
N GLY A 7 -3.81 2.14 16.50
CA GLY A 7 -3.16 2.40 17.80
C GLY A 7 -2.13 3.53 17.77
N ARG A 8 -1.65 3.93 16.58
CA ARG A 8 -0.79 5.10 16.38
C ARG A 8 -1.57 6.37 16.00
N GLY A 9 -2.91 6.27 15.92
CA GLY A 9 -3.78 7.39 15.57
C GLY A 9 -3.69 7.82 14.11
N ILE A 10 -3.12 7.03 13.21
CA ILE A 10 -2.93 7.36 11.79
C ILE A 10 -4.22 7.11 11.00
N VAL A 11 -4.95 6.05 11.36
CA VAL A 11 -6.24 5.69 10.76
C VAL A 11 -7.29 5.56 11.84
N GLN A 12 -8.54 5.80 11.48
CA GLN A 12 -9.71 5.53 12.30
C GLN A 12 -10.64 4.55 11.58
N ARG A 13 -11.37 3.77 12.36
CA ARG A 13 -12.37 2.80 11.86
C ARG A 13 -13.76 3.33 12.12
N ALA A 14 -14.58 3.32 11.08
CA ALA A 14 -16.02 3.58 11.18
C ALA A 14 -16.79 2.36 10.67
N VAL A 15 -17.88 2.02 11.36
CA VAL A 15 -18.81 0.98 10.89
C VAL A 15 -19.76 1.64 9.90
N VAL A 16 -19.97 1.00 8.76
CA VAL A 16 -20.93 1.51 7.76
C VAL A 16 -22.34 1.24 8.26
N ALA A 17 -23.14 2.30 8.40
CA ALA A 17 -24.50 2.19 8.97
C ALA A 17 -25.42 1.27 8.15
N ALA A 18 -25.18 1.13 6.84
CA ALA A 18 -25.93 0.27 5.93
C ALA A 18 -25.52 -1.22 6.00
N ASP A 19 -24.29 -1.52 6.43
CA ASP A 19 -23.80 -2.89 6.62
C ASP A 19 -22.76 -2.91 7.75
N GLN A 20 -23.16 -3.46 8.90
CA GLN A 20 -22.31 -3.53 10.09
C GLN A 20 -21.13 -4.50 9.94
N ARG A 21 -21.09 -5.29 8.86
CA ARG A 21 -19.94 -6.14 8.50
C ARG A 21 -18.89 -5.39 7.70
N GLN A 22 -19.22 -4.21 7.18
CA GLN A 22 -18.30 -3.36 6.45
C GLN A 22 -17.63 -2.35 7.39
N ILE A 23 -16.30 -2.32 7.31
CA ILE A 23 -15.47 -1.39 8.08
C ILE A 23 -14.86 -0.41 7.10
N GLU A 24 -15.18 0.87 7.27
CA GLU A 24 -14.53 1.95 6.56
C GLU A 24 -13.29 2.40 7.33
N LEU A 25 -12.18 2.55 6.61
CA LEU A 25 -10.91 3.04 7.13
C LEU A 25 -10.66 4.42 6.54
N THR A 26 -10.51 5.40 7.42
CA THR A 26 -10.19 6.76 7.02
C THR A 26 -8.89 7.19 7.67
N LEU A 27 -8.08 7.95 6.95
CA LEU A 27 -6.96 8.66 7.58
C LEU A 27 -7.51 9.65 8.61
N THR A 28 -6.81 9.79 9.73
CA THR A 28 -7.05 10.90 10.63
C THR A 28 -6.30 12.14 10.11
N PRO A 29 -6.60 13.35 10.61
CA PRO A 29 -5.79 14.54 10.29
C PRO A 29 -4.30 14.37 10.64
N TYR A 30 -4.00 13.60 11.69
CA TYR A 30 -2.62 13.24 12.03
C TYR A 30 -2.03 12.30 10.97
N GLY A 31 -2.78 11.30 10.51
CA GLY A 31 -2.33 10.40 9.45
C GLY A 31 -2.07 11.12 8.12
N GLU A 32 -2.93 12.07 7.75
CA GLU A 32 -2.73 12.92 6.57
C GLU A 32 -1.44 13.74 6.67
N THR A 33 -1.23 14.38 7.82
CA THR A 33 -0.02 15.18 8.10
C THR A 33 1.22 14.29 8.09
N PHE A 34 1.16 13.12 8.72
CA PHE A 34 2.24 12.15 8.75
C PHE A 34 2.64 11.69 7.34
N ILE A 35 1.67 11.44 6.46
CA ILE A 35 1.92 11.10 5.06
C ILE A 35 2.54 12.29 4.32
N ALA A 36 2.04 13.51 4.54
CA ALA A 36 2.57 14.72 3.94
C ALA A 36 4.04 14.96 4.34
N ASP A 37 4.40 14.70 5.59
CA ASP A 37 5.77 14.82 6.12
C ASP A 37 6.72 13.74 5.57
N LEU A 38 6.17 12.55 5.27
CA LEU A 38 6.93 11.44 4.71
C LEU A 38 7.17 11.61 3.20
N LYS A 39 6.24 12.26 2.50
CA LYS A 39 6.28 12.41 1.03
C LYS A 39 7.61 12.95 0.49
N PRO A 40 8.21 14.02 1.04
CA PRO A 40 9.51 14.52 0.56
C PRO A 40 10.64 13.50 0.64
N GLN A 41 10.64 12.65 1.68
CA GLN A 41 11.65 11.61 1.87
C GLN A 41 11.49 10.51 0.82
N ILE A 42 10.24 10.12 0.54
CA ILE A 42 9.92 9.18 -0.54
C ILE A 42 10.36 9.77 -1.89
N ASP A 43 10.00 11.02 -2.16
CA ASP A 43 10.34 11.69 -3.41
C ASP A 43 11.87 11.82 -3.60
N GLU A 44 12.66 11.96 -2.53
CA GLU A 44 14.12 11.93 -2.61
C GLU A 44 14.66 10.53 -2.98
N VAL A 45 14.11 9.47 -2.40
CA VAL A 45 14.49 8.09 -2.76
C VAL A 45 14.19 7.82 -4.23
N TYR A 46 13.00 8.20 -4.71
CA TYR A 46 12.64 8.06 -6.12
C TYR A 46 13.57 8.88 -7.03
N ARG A 47 13.92 10.12 -6.64
CA ARG A 47 14.87 10.95 -7.41
C ARG A 47 16.28 10.36 -7.42
N SER A 48 16.75 9.76 -6.34
CA SER A 48 18.04 9.07 -6.30
C SER A 48 18.05 7.88 -7.25
N LEU A 49 17.01 7.04 -7.19
CA LEU A 49 16.89 5.88 -8.07
C LEU A 49 16.78 6.28 -9.55
N ALA A 50 16.00 7.33 -9.86
CA ALA A 50 15.88 7.85 -11.22
C ALA A 50 17.21 8.42 -11.75
N ARG A 51 18.02 9.04 -10.88
CA ARG A 51 19.36 9.53 -11.25
C ARG A 51 20.30 8.37 -11.59
N ASP A 52 20.26 7.29 -10.81
CA ASP A 52 21.19 6.16 -10.95
C ASP A 52 20.81 5.23 -12.11
N LEU A 53 19.51 5.02 -12.33
CA LEU A 53 18.98 4.10 -13.35
C LEU A 53 18.63 4.78 -14.67
N GLY A 54 18.30 6.08 -14.64
CA GLY A 54 17.64 6.77 -15.73
C GLY A 54 16.12 6.50 -15.76
N GLU A 55 15.36 7.43 -16.33
CA GLU A 55 13.89 7.38 -16.34
C GLU A 55 13.33 6.12 -17.02
N ASP A 56 13.89 5.72 -18.16
CA ASP A 56 13.42 4.56 -18.93
C ASP A 56 13.54 3.24 -18.13
N ARG A 57 14.67 3.03 -17.45
CA ARG A 57 14.89 1.82 -16.65
C ARG A 57 14.07 1.85 -15.36
N MET A 58 13.89 3.03 -14.77
CA MET A 58 13.02 3.20 -13.61
C MET A 58 11.56 2.88 -13.95
N HIS A 59 11.09 3.33 -15.12
CA HIS A 59 9.76 2.99 -15.62
C HIS A 59 9.63 1.47 -15.82
N ALA A 60 10.57 0.84 -16.52
CA ALA A 60 10.56 -0.59 -16.75
C ALA A 60 10.57 -1.40 -15.45
N LEU A 61 11.36 -0.97 -14.45
CA LEU A 61 11.39 -1.60 -13.13
C LEU A 61 10.06 -1.45 -12.40
N SER A 62 9.45 -0.26 -12.43
CA SER A 62 8.15 -0.02 -11.81
C SER A 62 7.08 -0.92 -12.42
N THR A 63 7.03 -1.01 -13.75
CA THR A 63 6.09 -1.88 -14.47
C THR A 63 6.30 -3.34 -14.09
N PHE A 64 7.55 -3.81 -14.12
CA PHE A 64 7.89 -5.20 -13.76
C PHE A 64 7.47 -5.56 -12.32
N VAL A 65 7.67 -4.67 -11.35
CA VAL A 65 7.27 -4.90 -9.95
C VAL A 65 5.76 -5.01 -9.83
N VAL A 66 5.00 -4.13 -10.49
CA VAL A 66 3.53 -4.16 -10.47
C VAL A 66 3.02 -5.46 -11.08
N GLU A 67 3.51 -5.83 -12.27
CA GLU A 67 3.13 -7.08 -12.94
C GLU A 67 3.46 -8.31 -12.07
N SER A 68 4.62 -8.30 -11.41
CA SER A 68 5.03 -9.40 -10.52
C SER A 68 4.10 -9.53 -9.30
N ILE A 69 3.64 -8.41 -8.74
CA ILE A 69 2.68 -8.41 -7.62
C ILE A 69 1.37 -9.05 -8.09
N GLU A 70 0.84 -8.65 -9.24
CA GLU A 70 -0.41 -9.20 -9.77
C GLU A 70 -0.32 -10.72 -9.99
N VAL A 71 0.80 -11.20 -10.53
CA VAL A 71 1.05 -12.64 -10.71
C VAL A 71 1.10 -13.37 -9.36
N LEU A 72 1.76 -12.80 -8.36
CA LEU A 72 1.86 -13.39 -7.02
C LEU A 72 0.52 -13.39 -6.29
N GLU A 73 -0.28 -12.32 -6.42
CA GLU A 73 -1.63 -12.25 -5.87
C GLU A 73 -2.56 -13.27 -6.51
N ALA A 74 -2.52 -13.40 -7.84
CA ALA A 74 -3.28 -14.41 -8.56
C ALA A 74 -2.89 -15.84 -8.14
N ALA A 75 -1.59 -16.11 -7.96
CA ALA A 75 -1.10 -17.39 -7.46
C ALA A 75 -1.56 -17.67 -6.02
N ASN A 76 -1.60 -16.65 -5.16
CA ASN A 76 -2.04 -16.77 -3.77
C ASN A 76 -3.57 -16.87 -3.62
N ALA A 77 -4.34 -16.41 -4.63
CA ALA A 77 -5.80 -16.49 -4.66
C ALA A 77 -6.34 -17.87 -5.09
N LEU A 78 -5.49 -18.77 -5.62
CA LEU A 78 -5.89 -20.13 -5.95
C LEU A 78 -6.01 -20.98 -4.67
N PRO A 79 -7.17 -21.62 -4.41
CA PRO A 79 -7.30 -22.52 -3.27
C PRO A 79 -6.31 -23.69 -3.43
N HIS A 80 -5.49 -23.92 -2.41
CA HIS A 80 -4.72 -25.16 -2.32
C HIS A 80 -5.68 -26.35 -2.49
N PRO A 81 -5.43 -27.29 -3.44
CA PRO A 81 -6.23 -28.49 -3.53
C PRO A 81 -6.09 -29.22 -2.20
N ILE A 82 -7.21 -29.34 -1.48
CA ILE A 82 -7.29 -30.19 -0.30
C ILE A 82 -7.06 -31.61 -0.80
N ALA A 83 -5.84 -32.12 -0.60
CA ALA A 83 -5.54 -33.53 -0.78
C ALA A 83 -6.30 -34.30 0.31
N HIS A 84 -7.31 -35.05 -0.09
CA HIS A 84 -7.98 -36.06 0.72
C HIS A 84 -7.13 -37.32 0.86
#